data_AF-A0AAV6I6E5-F1
#
_entry.id   AF-A0AAV6I6E5-F1
#
_cell.length_a   1.000
_cell.length_b   1.000
_cell.length_c   1.000
_cell.angle_alpha   90.00
_cell.angle_beta   90.00
_cell.angle_gamma   90.00
#
_symmetry.space_group_name_H-M   'P 1'
#
loop_
_entity.id
_entity.type
_entity.pdbx_description
1 polymer ?
#
loop_
_entity_poly.entity_id
_entity_poly.type
_entity_poly.pdbx_seq_one_letter_code
_entity_poly.pdbx_strand_id
1 'polypeptide(L)'
;MSLIVAIVLDRKCSDSKIYFYMFLHDLVGTAMVISAASAATAIGLVARDGNNYLGWMAICGDFVRFCNKMTVAVVLSYFSFVLYLLLTIISAKKIQA
;
A
#
# COMPACT_ATOMS: atom_id res chain seq x y z
N MET A 1 2.60 4.31 10.65
CA MET A 1 2.53 5.55 11.48
C MET A 1 1.14 5.78 12.08
N SER A 2 0.04 5.35 11.44
CA SER A 2 -1.32 5.50 11.99
C SER A 2 -1.62 4.65 13.24
N LEU A 3 -0.97 3.48 13.41
CA LEU A 3 -1.21 2.58 14.55
C LEU A 3 -0.94 3.22 15.91
N ILE A 4 0.16 3.99 16.04
CA ILE A 4 0.52 4.65 17.30
C ILE A 4 -0.50 5.74 17.61
N VAL A 5 -0.91 6.52 16.60
CA VAL A 5 -1.89 7.59 16.76
C VAL A 5 -3.27 7.01 17.11
N ALA A 6 -3.66 5.88 16.52
CA ALA A 6 -4.93 5.20 16.84
C ALA A 6 -4.94 4.71 18.30
N ILE A 7 -3.85 4.11 18.78
CA ILE A 7 -3.72 3.65 20.17
C ILE A 7 -3.69 4.84 21.15
N VAL A 8 -3.02 5.94 20.79
CA VAL A 8 -2.95 7.16 21.60
C VAL A 8 -4.30 7.89 21.65
N LEU A 9 -5.07 7.90 20.56
CA LEU A 9 -6.41 8.50 20.52
C LEU A 9 -7.49 7.63 21.16
N ASP A 10 -7.35 6.30 21.12
CA ASP A 10 -8.24 5.41 21.89
C ASP A 10 -8.12 5.66 23.40
N ARG A 11 -6.90 6.00 23.86
CA ARG A 11 -6.62 6.40 25.25
C ARG A 11 -7.15 7.79 25.62
N LYS A 12 -7.54 8.63 24.66
CA LYS A 12 -7.91 10.03 24.92
C LYS A 12 -9.26 10.34 24.26
N CYS A 13 -10.32 10.43 25.07
CA CYS A 13 -11.68 10.78 24.63
C CYS A 13 -11.63 12.01 23.71
N SER A 14 -11.74 11.80 22.39
CA SER A 14 -11.46 12.80 21.37
C SER A 14 -12.69 13.05 20.50
N ASP A 15 -12.84 14.32 20.15
CA ASP A 15 -13.91 14.89 19.33
C ASP A 15 -14.17 14.10 18.03
N SER A 16 -15.44 13.98 17.64
CA SER A 16 -15.89 13.22 16.46
C SER A 16 -15.14 13.62 15.17
N LYS A 17 -14.70 14.88 15.04
CA LYS A 17 -13.93 15.36 13.89
C LYS A 17 -12.59 14.65 13.73
N ILE A 18 -11.93 14.27 14.81
CA ILE A 18 -10.62 13.64 14.77
C ILE A 18 -10.71 12.22 14.20
N TYR A 19 -11.74 11.46 14.56
CA TYR A 19 -12.00 10.13 14.00
C TYR A 19 -12.27 10.19 12.49
N PHE A 20 -13.03 11.19 12.03
CA PHE A 20 -13.26 11.40 10.60
C PHE A 20 -11.96 11.70 9.83
N TYR A 21 -11.10 12.57 10.38
CA TYR A 21 -9.79 12.85 9.78
C TYR A 21 -8.89 11.61 9.73
N MET A 22 -8.90 10.76 10.77
CA MET A 22 -8.17 9.50 10.75
C MET A 22 -8.67 8.55 9.68
N PHE A 23 -9.99 8.40 9.56
CA PHE A 23 -10.61 7.57 8.52
C PHE A 23 -10.24 8.06 7.12
N LEU A 24 -10.31 9.37 6.88
CA LEU A 24 -9.96 9.96 5.59
C LEU A 24 -8.48 9.77 5.26
N HIS A 25 -7.59 9.98 6.24
CA HIS A 25 -6.16 9.75 6.06
C HIS A 25 -5.86 8.27 5.77
N ASP A 26 -6.51 7.35 6.46
CA ASP A 26 -6.33 5.91 6.25
C ASP A 26 -6.85 5.46 4.87
N LEU A 27 -7.99 6.01 4.43
CA LEU A 27 -8.54 5.79 3.09
C LEU A 27 -7.60 6.29 1.99
N VAL A 28 -7.06 7.51 2.13
CA VAL A 28 -6.10 8.09 1.17
C VAL A 28 -4.81 7.27 1.13
N GLY A 29 -4.28 6.86 2.30
CA GLY A 29 -3.10 6.01 2.38
C GLY A 29 -3.31 4.67 1.67
N THR A 30 -4.45 4.03 1.90
CA THR A 30 -4.82 2.77 1.25
C THR A 30 -4.89 2.90 -0.27
N ALA A 31 -5.55 3.95 -0.78
CA ALA A 31 -5.67 4.24 -2.21
C ALA A 31 -4.31 4.56 -2.88
N MET A 32 -3.44 5.28 -2.18
CA MET A 32 -2.10 5.60 -2.69
C MET A 32 -1.22 4.35 -2.78
N VAL A 33 -1.23 3.48 -1.76
CA VAL A 33 -0.44 2.24 -1.74
C VAL A 33 -0.84 1.30 -2.88
N ILE A 34 -2.14 1.09 -3.12
CA ILE A 34 -2.59 0.20 -4.21
C ILE A 34 -2.25 0.76 -5.59
N SER A 35 -2.31 2.09 -5.76
CA SER A 35 -1.95 2.76 -7.01
C SER A 35 -0.45 2.67 -7.29
N ALA A 36 0.39 2.88 -6.27
CA ALA A 36 1.83 2.74 -6.38
C ALA A 36 2.23 1.27 -6.61
N ALA A 37 1.60 0.34 -5.89
CA ALA A 37 1.86 -1.08 -6.04
C ALA A 37 1.52 -1.55 -7.46
N SER A 38 0.35 -1.19 -8.01
CA SER A 38 -0.07 -1.58 -9.36
C SER A 38 0.83 -1.02 -10.46
N ALA A 39 1.27 0.24 -10.35
CA ALA A 39 2.24 0.83 -11.25
C ALA A 39 3.59 0.08 -11.19
N ALA A 40 4.06 -0.25 -9.98
CA ALA A 40 5.29 -1.02 -9.79
C ALA A 40 5.19 -2.44 -10.35
N THR A 41 4.04 -3.12 -10.23
CA THR A 41 3.81 -4.43 -10.85
C THR A 41 3.82 -4.34 -12.37
N ALA A 42 3.16 -3.33 -12.94
CA ALA A 42 3.13 -3.13 -14.39
C ALA A 42 4.55 -2.98 -14.93
N ILE A 43 5.34 -2.05 -14.39
CA ILE A 43 6.73 -1.84 -14.81
C ILE A 43 7.60 -3.07 -14.47
N GLY A 44 7.35 -3.74 -13.35
CA GLY A 44 8.06 -4.95 -12.96
C GLY A 44 7.86 -6.12 -13.92
N LEU A 45 6.66 -6.28 -14.48
CA LEU A 45 6.37 -7.28 -15.51
C LEU A 45 7.10 -6.97 -16.81
N VAL A 46 7.06 -5.71 -17.27
CA VAL A 46 7.79 -5.33 -18.48
C VAL A 46 9.31 -5.45 -18.28
N ALA A 47 9.83 -5.17 -17.07
CA ALA A 47 11.23 -5.37 -16.73
C ALA A 47 11.64 -6.85 -16.66
N ARG A 48 10.71 -7.76 -16.33
CA ARG A 48 10.94 -9.20 -16.24
C ARG A 48 10.87 -9.89 -17.59
N ASP A 49 9.76 -9.73 -18.30
CA ASP A 49 9.47 -10.48 -19.52
C ASP A 49 9.98 -9.75 -20.78
N GLY A 50 10.23 -8.44 -20.68
CA GLY A 50 10.55 -7.60 -21.83
C GLY A 50 9.36 -7.47 -22.78
N ASN A 51 9.43 -6.55 -23.72
CA ASN A 51 8.45 -6.45 -24.78
C ASN A 51 9.12 -6.14 -26.12
N ASN A 52 9.28 -7.17 -26.94
CA ASN A 52 9.92 -7.08 -28.26
C ASN A 52 9.17 -6.14 -29.21
N TYR A 53 7.85 -6.02 -29.07
CA TYR A 53 7.03 -5.11 -29.90
C TYR A 53 7.36 -3.62 -29.66
N LEU A 54 7.76 -3.24 -28.45
CA LEU A 54 8.16 -1.87 -28.08
C LEU A 54 9.69 -1.71 -28.03
N GLY A 55 10.45 -2.75 -28.38
CA GLY A 55 11.92 -2.77 -28.25
C GLY A 55 12.43 -2.75 -26.81
N TRP A 56 11.60 -3.09 -25.82
CA TRP A 56 12.01 -3.16 -24.41
C TRP A 56 12.67 -4.51 -24.12
N MET A 57 13.94 -4.49 -23.72
CA MET A 57 14.67 -5.69 -23.28
C MET A 57 14.37 -6.06 -21.82
N ALA A 58 14.40 -7.36 -21.52
CA ALA A 58 14.25 -7.88 -20.16
C ALA A 58 15.49 -7.56 -19.31
N ILE A 59 15.36 -6.62 -18.38
CA ILE A 59 16.45 -6.16 -17.49
C ILE A 59 16.70 -7.19 -16.37
N CYS A 60 15.67 -7.94 -15.99
CA CYS A 60 15.73 -8.92 -14.90
C CYS A 60 16.65 -10.13 -15.19
N GLY A 61 17.01 -10.37 -16.46
CA GLY A 61 17.90 -11.46 -16.87
C GLY A 61 19.33 -11.30 -16.37
N ASP A 62 19.90 -10.11 -16.48
CA ASP A 62 21.27 -9.80 -16.01
C ASP A 62 21.31 -9.43 -14.50
N PHE A 63 20.22 -8.87 -13.97
CA PHE A 63 20.15 -8.35 -12.60
C PHE A 63 19.11 -9.08 -11.72
N VAL A 64 19.15 -10.41 -11.71
CA VAL A 64 18.25 -11.28 -10.93
C VAL A 64 18.12 -10.86 -9.46
N ARG A 65 19.23 -10.45 -8.82
CA ARG A 65 19.25 -10.14 -7.38
C ARG A 65 18.49 -8.85 -7.05
N PHE A 66 18.58 -7.85 -7.93
CA PHE A 66 17.83 -6.61 -7.83
C PHE A 66 16.35 -6.86 -8.11
N CYS A 67 16.06 -7.62 -9.16
CA CYS A 67 14.70 -7.94 -9.57
C CYS A 67 13.94 -8.71 -8.48
N ASN A 68 14.57 -9.72 -7.88
CA ASN A 68 13.97 -10.45 -6.75
C ASN A 68 13.67 -9.51 -5.56
N LYS A 69 14.57 -8.58 -5.25
CA LYS A 69 14.37 -7.63 -4.15
C LYS A 69 13.21 -6.66 -4.44
N MET A 70 13.05 -6.24 -5.69
CA MET A 70 11.90 -5.48 -6.19
C MET A 70 10.60 -6.26 -6.05
N THR A 71 10.57 -7.53 -6.48
CA THR A 71 9.39 -8.39 -6.34
C THR A 71 8.98 -8.57 -4.88
N VAL A 72 9.94 -8.86 -4.00
CA VAL A 72 9.68 -8.97 -2.56
C VAL A 72 9.13 -7.67 -1.99
N ALA A 73 9.67 -6.52 -2.40
CA ALA A 73 9.16 -5.21 -1.96
C ALA A 73 7.71 -4.98 -2.42
N VAL A 74 7.38 -5.30 -3.67
CA VAL A 74 6.01 -5.17 -4.21
C VAL A 74 5.04 -6.08 -3.48
N VAL A 75 5.42 -7.34 -3.22
CA VAL A 75 4.60 -8.27 -2.43
C VAL A 75 4.35 -7.74 -1.01
N LEU A 76 5.37 -7.17 -0.37
CA LEU A 76 5.24 -6.56 0.95
C LEU A 76 4.33 -5.31 0.93
N SER A 77 4.33 -4.54 -0.17
CA SER A 77 3.40 -3.42 -0.37
C SER A 77 1.96 -3.89 -0.47
N TYR A 78 1.69 -4.98 -1.20
CA TYR A 78 0.36 -5.59 -1.25
C TYR A 78 -0.08 -6.14 0.11
N PHE A 79 0.84 -6.74 0.89
CA PHE A 79 0.54 -7.17 2.25
C PHE A 79 0.18 -5.97 3.15
N SER A 80 0.93 -4.87 3.03
CA SER A 80 0.64 -3.64 3.76
C SER A 80 -0.73 -3.06 3.38
N PHE A 81 -1.11 -3.11 2.11
CA PHE A 81 -2.45 -2.69 1.65
C PHE A 81 -3.58 -3.47 2.34
N VAL A 82 -3.43 -4.79 2.50
CA VAL A 82 -4.43 -5.61 3.22
C VAL A 82 -4.56 -5.17 4.68
N LEU A 83 -3.44 -4.90 5.36
CA LEU A 83 -3.45 -4.40 6.74
C LEU A 83 -4.12 -3.03 6.84
N TYR A 84 -3.81 -2.12 5.91
CA TYR A 84 -4.43 -0.81 5.82
C TYR A 84 -5.95 -0.91 5.60
N LEU A 85 -6.40 -1.75 4.67
CA LEU A 85 -7.84 -2.00 4.46
C LEU A 85 -8.55 -2.49 5.72
N LEU A 86 -7.95 -3.42 6.46
CA LEU A 86 -8.52 -3.92 7.70
C LEU A 86 -8.67 -2.80 8.74
N LEU A 87 -7.66 -1.92 8.85
CA LEU A 87 -7.72 -0.74 9.71
C LEU A 87 -8.80 0.26 9.28
N THR A 88 -8.98 0.47 7.97
CA THR A 88 -10.02 1.34 7.41
C THR A 88 -11.40 0.81 7.80
N ILE A 89 -11.62 -0.50 7.65
CA ILE A 89 -12.88 -1.17 8.00
C ILE A 89 -13.15 -1.02 9.49
N ILE A 90 -12.18 -1.35 10.35
CA ILE A 90 -12.36 -1.24 11.81
C ILE A 90 -12.71 0.21 12.20
N SER A 91 -12.02 1.19 11.62
CA SER A 91 -12.30 2.62 11.86
C SER A 91 -13.72 3.01 11.43
N ALA A 92 -14.16 2.58 10.25
CA ALA A 92 -15.52 2.83 9.77
C ALA A 92 -16.58 2.21 10.68
N LYS A 93 -16.36 0.98 11.14
CA LYS A 93 -17.26 0.28 12.07
C LYS A 93 -17.35 1.01 13.42
N LYS A 94 -16.24 1.55 13.92
CA LYS A 94 -16.21 2.31 15.18
C LYS A 94 -16.88 3.68 15.08
N ILE A 95 -16.89 4.30 13.89
CA ILE A 95 -17.59 5.57 13.62
C ILE A 95 -19.11 5.39 13.58
N GLN A 96 -19.60 4.21 13.16
CA GLN A 96 -21.03 3.90 13.09
C GLN A 96 -21.62 3.30 14.38
N ALA A 97 -20.78 2.94 15.36
CA ALA A 97 -21.18 2.40 16.67
C ALA A 97 -21.22 3.52 17.71
#